data_AF-A0A167UG99-F1
#
_entry.id   AF-A0A167UG99-F1
#
_cell.length_a   1.000
_cell.length_b   1.000
_cell.length_c   1.000
_cell.angle_alpha   90.00
_cell.angle_beta   90.00
_cell.angle_gamma   90.00
#
_symmetry.space_group_name_H-M   'P 1'
#
loop_
_entity.id
_entity.type
_entity.pdbx_description
1 polymer ?
#
loop_
_entity_poly.entity_id
_entity_poly.type
_entity_poly.pdbx_seq_one_letter_code
_entity_poly.pdbx_strand_id
1 'polypeptide(L)'
;MSAVCFEFAKGVRCSYGDGCRFAHVRSPSAARIQQFFGEYPSFNYSRSSPIMSEFWRMCQHFNWDKEDEDREEAHKAFKDALTQQFNDYYGTDVDNIASWQKLCRRLGVEPIPEGLQACRAIIEKTHVNLVDLVDNGRFEIFKSLEDLRVYTIDERKFFPLDDAYAGGLLKFLLREILHKYNGGQNKQSRGHPHRGGRRGARRG
;
A
#
# COMPACT_ATOMS: atom_id res chain seq x y z
N MET A 1 3.07 17.30 -27.88
CA MET A 1 3.50 16.75 -26.57
C MET A 1 4.41 17.78 -25.92
N SER A 2 4.01 18.37 -24.80
CA SER A 2 4.83 19.36 -24.09
C SER A 2 5.85 18.65 -23.22
N ALA A 3 7.13 19.01 -23.33
CA ALA A 3 8.21 18.42 -22.52
C ALA A 3 8.08 18.80 -21.04
N VAL A 4 8.38 17.85 -20.15
CA VAL A 4 8.24 17.97 -18.68
C VAL A 4 9.52 18.52 -18.05
N CYS A 5 9.40 19.36 -17.02
CA CYS A 5 10.55 19.90 -16.30
C CYS A 5 11.26 18.81 -15.48
N PHE A 6 12.54 18.58 -15.75
CA PHE A 6 13.31 17.53 -15.11
C PHE A 6 13.57 17.79 -13.61
N GLU A 7 13.85 19.06 -13.24
CA GLU A 7 14.02 19.44 -11.83
C GLU A 7 12.74 19.17 -11.05
N PHE A 8 11.61 19.61 -11.59
CA PHE A 8 10.30 19.43 -10.99
C PHE A 8 9.86 17.96 -10.93
N ALA A 9 10.11 17.18 -11.99
CA ALA A 9 9.82 15.75 -12.04
C ALA A 9 10.62 14.95 -11.01
N LYS A 10 11.82 15.41 -10.63
CA LYS A 10 12.65 14.83 -9.58
C LYS A 10 12.29 15.30 -8.17
N GLY A 11 11.24 16.11 -8.02
CA GLY A 11 10.83 16.67 -6.74
C GLY A 11 11.76 17.76 -6.21
N VAL A 12 12.65 18.29 -7.07
CA VAL A 12 13.52 19.41 -6.74
C VAL A 12 12.80 20.72 -7.07
N ARG A 13 13.01 21.76 -6.27
CA ARG A 13 12.49 23.10 -6.57
C ARG A 13 13.11 23.60 -7.88
N CYS A 14 12.27 23.79 -8.89
CA CYS A 14 12.75 24.30 -10.16
C CYS A 14 13.26 25.75 -10.01
N SER A 15 14.46 25.99 -10.51
CA SER A 15 15.14 27.30 -10.45
C SER A 15 14.40 28.38 -11.25
N TYR A 16 13.62 28.00 -12.26
CA TYR A 16 12.85 28.89 -13.12
C TYR A 16 11.45 29.23 -12.60
N GLY A 17 11.01 28.61 -11.49
CA GLY A 17 9.69 28.87 -10.90
C GLY A 17 8.53 28.72 -11.88
N ASP A 18 7.51 29.58 -11.76
CA ASP A 18 6.32 29.54 -12.64
C ASP A 18 6.60 30.00 -14.08
N GLY A 19 7.78 30.56 -14.34
CA GLY A 19 8.24 30.94 -15.68
C GLY A 19 8.89 29.80 -16.46
N CYS A 20 8.90 28.57 -15.93
CA CYS A 20 9.57 27.45 -16.59
C CYS A 20 8.88 27.10 -17.92
N ARG A 21 9.68 27.02 -18.98
CA ARG A 21 9.22 26.65 -20.34
C ARG A 21 8.73 25.20 -20.43
N PHE A 22 9.14 24.36 -19.48
CA PHE A 22 8.75 22.96 -19.40
C PHE A 22 7.59 22.79 -18.43
N ALA A 23 6.70 21.84 -18.72
CA ALA A 23 5.53 21.64 -17.89
C ALA A 23 5.93 21.19 -16.48
N HIS A 24 5.58 21.99 -15.47
CA HIS A 24 5.58 21.61 -14.05
C HIS A 24 4.36 20.73 -13.77
N VAL A 25 4.27 19.62 -14.49
CA VAL A 25 3.26 18.61 -14.19
C VAL A 25 3.71 17.99 -12.87
N ARG A 26 2.98 18.30 -11.79
CA ARG A 26 3.02 17.44 -10.61
C ARG A 26 2.60 16.09 -11.14
N SER A 27 3.55 15.17 -11.29
CA SER A 27 3.19 13.79 -11.58
C SER A 27 2.10 13.46 -10.57
N PRO A 28 0.88 13.07 -10.99
CA PRO A 28 -0.20 12.70 -10.07
C PRO A 28 0.24 11.60 -9.10
N SER A 29 1.37 10.98 -9.40
CA SER A 29 1.90 9.76 -8.87
C SER A 29 2.45 9.80 -7.44
N ALA A 30 2.13 10.82 -6.68
CA ALA A 30 2.32 10.79 -5.23
C ALA A 30 1.44 11.79 -4.52
N ALA A 31 0.44 12.40 -5.20
CA ALA A 31 -0.26 13.55 -4.66
C ALA A 31 -1.03 13.20 -3.38
N ARG A 32 -1.70 12.04 -3.34
CA ARG A 32 -2.54 11.65 -2.19
C ARG A 32 -1.70 11.27 -0.98
N ILE A 33 -0.65 10.47 -1.20
CA ILE A 33 0.26 10.04 -0.14
C ILE A 33 1.11 11.22 0.36
N GLN A 34 1.59 12.08 -0.54
CA GLN A 34 2.29 13.30 -0.15
C GLN A 34 1.39 14.25 0.62
N GLN A 35 0.11 14.38 0.25
CA GLN A 35 -0.86 15.19 0.98
C GLN A 35 -1.07 14.63 2.39
N PHE A 36 -1.27 13.31 2.53
CA PHE A 36 -1.38 12.65 3.83
C PHE A 36 -0.19 12.96 4.74
N PHE A 37 1.05 12.72 4.29
CA PHE A 37 2.23 13.04 5.10
C PHE A 37 2.39 14.54 5.36
N GLY A 38 1.84 15.40 4.49
CA GLY A 38 1.83 16.85 4.65
C GLY A 38 0.97 17.35 5.81
N GLU A 39 0.05 16.53 6.32
CA GLU A 39 -0.73 16.83 7.53
C GLU A 39 0.11 16.73 8.82
N TYR A 40 1.31 16.16 8.72
CA TYR A 40 2.25 15.95 9.83
C TYR A 40 3.55 16.74 9.62
N PRO A 41 3.56 18.08 9.73
CA PRO A 41 4.69 18.93 9.31
C PRO A 41 5.97 18.74 10.14
N SER A 42 5.90 18.17 11.35
CA SER A 42 7.08 17.83 12.16
C SER A 42 7.77 16.54 11.68
N PHE A 43 7.06 15.70 10.92
CA PHE A 43 7.61 14.47 10.36
C PHE A 43 8.27 14.74 9.00
N ASN A 44 9.57 14.49 8.92
CA ASN A 44 10.34 14.69 7.69
C ASN A 44 10.15 13.52 6.69
N TYR A 45 9.02 13.48 5.97
CA TYR A 45 8.71 12.42 4.99
C TYR A 45 9.74 12.34 3.83
N SER A 46 10.24 11.13 3.57
CA SER A 46 11.21 10.80 2.53
C SER A 46 10.53 10.06 1.37
N ARG A 47 10.47 10.70 0.21
CA ARG A 47 9.89 10.13 -1.02
C ARG A 47 10.73 9.03 -1.68
N SER A 48 11.97 8.85 -1.23
CA SER A 48 12.87 7.79 -1.73
C SER A 48 12.78 6.51 -0.92
N SER A 49 12.00 6.51 0.17
CA SER A 49 11.76 5.35 1.02
C SER A 49 10.41 4.71 0.67
N PRO A 50 10.22 3.40 0.87
CA PRO A 50 8.92 2.76 0.67
C PRO A 50 7.84 3.42 1.54
N ILE A 51 6.66 3.68 0.98
CA ILE A 51 5.60 4.45 1.65
C ILE A 51 5.15 3.81 2.96
N MET A 52 5.10 2.47 3.03
CA MET A 52 4.70 1.77 4.25
C MET A 52 5.77 1.89 5.34
N SER A 53 7.06 1.87 4.97
CA SER A 53 8.16 2.10 5.91
C SER A 53 8.10 3.52 6.49
N GLU A 54 7.77 4.50 5.66
CA GLU A 54 7.59 5.89 6.10
C GLU A 54 6.40 6.07 7.03
N PHE A 55 5.28 5.37 6.77
CA PHE A 55 4.15 5.35 7.69
C PHE A 55 4.56 4.83 9.07
N TRP A 56 5.29 3.71 9.14
CA TRP A 56 5.77 3.20 10.43
C TRP A 56 6.79 4.10 11.11
N ARG A 57 7.67 4.74 10.35
CA ARG A 57 8.62 5.74 10.88
C ARG A 57 7.89 6.96 11.45
N MET A 58 6.77 7.35 10.84
CA MET A 58 5.91 8.41 11.35
C MET A 58 5.28 8.02 12.69
N CYS A 59 4.71 6.82 12.80
CA CYS A 59 4.17 6.33 14.08
C CYS A 59 5.24 6.31 15.19
N GLN A 60 6.47 5.90 14.86
CA GLN A 60 7.60 5.94 15.79
C GLN A 60 8.00 7.38 16.18
N HIS A 61 7.99 8.31 15.22
CA HIS A 61 8.33 9.71 15.46
C HIS A 61 7.37 10.39 16.45
N PHE A 62 6.08 10.08 16.38
CA PHE A 62 5.06 10.58 17.30
C PHE A 62 4.88 9.72 18.56
N ASN A 63 5.64 8.63 18.68
CA ASN A 63 5.55 7.69 19.80
C ASN A 63 4.14 7.09 19.97
N TRP A 64 3.47 6.79 18.85
CA TRP A 64 2.15 6.16 18.88
C TRP A 64 2.28 4.64 18.99
N ASP A 65 1.73 4.11 20.08
CA ASP A 65 1.68 2.68 20.35
C ASP A 65 0.58 1.98 19.54
N LYS A 66 0.33 0.68 19.75
CA LYS A 66 -0.62 -0.09 18.93
C LYS A 66 -2.09 0.24 19.18
N GLU A 67 -2.40 0.68 20.39
CA GLU A 67 -3.76 0.98 20.86
C GLU A 67 -4.03 2.50 20.85
N ASP A 68 -3.11 3.27 20.25
CA ASP A 68 -3.21 4.71 20.15
C ASP A 68 -4.26 5.11 19.10
N GLU A 69 -5.24 5.90 19.51
CA GLU A 69 -6.34 6.37 18.65
C GLU A 69 -5.83 7.22 17.49
N ASP A 70 -4.79 8.04 17.71
CA ASP A 70 -4.19 8.88 16.65
C ASP A 70 -3.54 8.00 15.58
N ARG A 71 -2.90 6.91 15.98
CA ARG A 71 -2.35 5.93 15.03
C ARG A 71 -3.45 5.25 14.25
N GLU A 72 -4.54 4.85 14.89
CA GLU A 72 -5.65 4.20 14.20
C GLU A 72 -6.25 5.13 13.14
N GLU A 73 -6.50 6.39 13.50
CA GLU A 73 -7.00 7.41 12.59
C GLU A 73 -6.01 7.68 11.45
N ALA A 74 -4.73 7.91 11.77
CA ALA A 74 -3.68 8.11 10.77
C ALA A 74 -3.55 6.91 9.83
N HIS A 75 -3.68 5.68 10.34
CA HIS A 75 -3.63 4.47 9.52
C HIS A 75 -4.84 4.36 8.61
N LYS A 76 -6.03 4.75 9.08
CA LYS A 76 -7.22 4.81 8.23
C LYS A 76 -7.04 5.85 7.12
N ALA A 77 -6.63 7.08 7.45
CA ALA A 77 -6.40 8.13 6.47
C ALA A 77 -5.29 7.75 5.46
N PHE A 78 -4.24 7.07 5.92
CA PHE A 78 -3.19 6.54 5.04
C PHE A 78 -3.73 5.51 4.04
N LYS A 79 -4.57 4.57 4.50
CA LYS A 79 -5.23 3.59 3.63
C LYS A 79 -6.16 4.26 2.62
N ASP A 80 -6.95 5.24 3.06
CA ASP A 80 -7.81 6.04 2.18
C ASP A 80 -6.96 6.75 1.09
N ALA A 81 -5.77 7.24 1.45
CA ALA A 81 -4.84 7.86 0.52
C ALA A 81 -4.22 6.86 -0.47
N LEU A 82 -3.89 5.63 -0.05
CA LEU A 82 -3.43 4.55 -0.93
C LEU A 82 -4.50 4.20 -1.97
N THR A 83 -5.75 4.05 -1.54
CA THR A 83 -6.89 3.73 -2.42
C THR A 83 -7.14 4.84 -3.43
N GLN A 84 -7.16 6.10 -2.98
CA GLN A 84 -7.30 7.24 -3.88
C GLN A 84 -6.13 7.35 -4.87
N GLN A 85 -4.90 7.09 -4.42
CA GLN A 85 -3.72 7.12 -5.30
C GLN A 85 -3.79 6.06 -6.40
N PHE A 86 -4.28 4.85 -6.07
CA PHE A 86 -4.55 3.80 -7.07
C PHE A 86 -5.58 4.28 -8.10
N ASN A 87 -6.69 4.85 -7.63
CA ASN A 87 -7.78 5.33 -8.47
C ASN A 87 -7.33 6.46 -9.39
N ASP A 88 -6.47 7.38 -8.91
CA ASP A 88 -5.91 8.45 -9.72
C ASP A 88 -5.01 7.91 -10.86
N TYR A 89 -4.33 6.77 -10.66
CA TYR A 89 -3.52 6.14 -11.73
C TYR A 89 -4.35 5.43 -12.78
N TYR A 90 -5.17 4.50 -12.30
CA TYR A 90 -5.75 3.47 -13.15
C TYR A 90 -7.20 3.77 -13.47
N GLY A 91 -7.86 4.66 -12.72
CA GLY A 91 -9.26 4.99 -12.88
C GLY A 91 -10.19 4.04 -12.14
N THR A 92 -11.45 4.46 -12.01
CA THR A 92 -12.51 3.73 -11.31
C THR A 92 -13.57 3.15 -12.26
N ASP A 93 -13.59 3.57 -13.52
CA ASP A 93 -14.58 3.11 -14.50
C ASP A 93 -14.22 1.71 -15.02
N VAL A 94 -15.04 0.72 -14.65
CA VAL A 94 -14.85 -0.68 -15.04
C VAL A 94 -15.04 -0.91 -16.54
N ASP A 95 -15.77 -0.05 -17.24
CA ASP A 95 -16.06 -0.22 -18.66
C ASP A 95 -15.07 0.54 -19.56
N ASN A 96 -14.15 1.29 -18.96
CA ASN A 96 -13.09 1.99 -19.68
C ASN A 96 -11.91 1.06 -20.00
N ILE A 97 -11.86 0.54 -21.22
CA ILE A 97 -10.77 -0.35 -21.66
C ILE A 97 -9.37 0.28 -21.55
N ALA A 98 -9.21 1.58 -21.74
CA ALA A 98 -7.90 2.23 -21.65
C ALA A 98 -7.33 2.16 -20.21
N SER A 99 -8.20 2.22 -19.20
CA SER A 99 -7.85 2.01 -17.79
C SER A 99 -7.30 0.61 -17.55
N TRP A 100 -7.96 -0.41 -18.10
CA TRP A 100 -7.52 -1.80 -18.01
C TRP A 100 -6.21 -2.06 -18.73
N GLN A 101 -6.06 -1.55 -19.96
CA GLN A 101 -4.84 -1.69 -20.73
C GLN A 101 -3.66 -0.97 -20.06
N LYS A 102 -3.90 0.17 -19.39
CA LYS A 102 -2.90 0.86 -18.58
C LYS A 102 -2.42 -0.04 -17.42
N LEU A 103 -3.35 -0.69 -16.73
CA LEU A 103 -3.03 -1.61 -15.64
C LEU A 103 -2.28 -2.86 -16.15
N CYS A 104 -2.72 -3.47 -17.25
CA CYS A 104 -2.01 -4.57 -17.92
C CYS A 104 -0.57 -4.18 -18.27
N ARG A 105 -0.36 -2.98 -18.84
CA ARG A 105 0.98 -2.46 -19.15
C ARG A 105 1.83 -2.29 -17.91
N ARG A 106 1.27 -1.74 -16.83
CA ARG A 106 2.00 -1.60 -15.56
C ARG A 106 2.46 -2.97 -15.05
N LEU A 107 1.62 -3.98 -15.16
CA LEU A 107 1.90 -5.36 -14.74
C LEU A 107 2.74 -6.16 -15.77
N GLY A 108 3.29 -5.51 -16.79
CA GLY A 108 4.20 -6.16 -17.76
C GLY A 108 3.52 -7.16 -18.69
N VAL A 109 2.21 -7.03 -18.91
CA VAL A 109 1.47 -7.89 -19.85
C VAL A 109 1.80 -7.50 -21.29
N GLU A 110 2.39 -8.43 -22.05
CA GLU A 110 2.69 -8.27 -23.47
C GLU A 110 2.30 -9.52 -24.28
N PRO A 111 1.58 -9.37 -25.42
CA PRO A 111 1.00 -8.12 -25.93
C PRO A 111 -0.16 -7.64 -25.03
N ILE A 112 -0.41 -6.33 -25.02
CA ILE A 112 -1.55 -5.76 -24.29
C ILE A 112 -2.85 -6.23 -24.96
N PRO A 113 -3.81 -6.81 -24.22
CA PRO A 113 -5.06 -7.28 -24.82
C PRO A 113 -5.91 -6.13 -25.38
N GLU A 114 -6.54 -6.37 -26.53
CA GLU A 114 -7.46 -5.41 -27.17
C GLU A 114 -8.89 -5.46 -26.62
N GLY A 115 -9.22 -6.50 -25.85
CA GLY A 115 -10.57 -6.74 -25.33
C GLY A 115 -10.67 -6.53 -23.83
N LEU A 116 -11.74 -5.85 -23.39
CA LEU A 116 -12.01 -5.57 -21.97
C LEU A 116 -12.05 -6.83 -21.11
N GLN A 117 -12.72 -7.89 -21.59
CA GLN A 117 -12.81 -9.17 -20.88
C GLN A 117 -11.46 -9.86 -20.76
N ALA A 118 -10.61 -9.78 -21.79
CA ALA A 118 -9.27 -10.36 -21.77
C ALA A 118 -8.37 -9.65 -20.75
N CYS A 119 -8.42 -8.31 -20.69
CA CYS A 119 -7.72 -7.57 -19.65
C CYS A 119 -8.21 -7.98 -18.25
N ARG A 120 -9.53 -7.99 -18.01
CA ARG A 120 -10.11 -8.37 -16.71
C ARG A 120 -9.63 -9.75 -16.26
N ALA A 121 -9.68 -10.75 -17.14
CA ALA A 121 -9.26 -12.12 -16.85
C ALA A 121 -7.78 -12.25 -16.46
N ILE A 122 -6.90 -11.41 -17.03
CA ILE A 122 -5.48 -11.39 -16.66
C ILE A 122 -5.28 -10.73 -15.29
N ILE A 123 -5.92 -9.59 -15.06
CA ILE A 123 -5.83 -8.84 -13.79
C ILE A 123 -6.35 -9.68 -12.62
N GLU A 124 -7.48 -10.38 -12.80
CA GLU A 124 -8.07 -11.26 -11.78
C GLU A 124 -7.15 -12.43 -11.39
N LYS A 125 -6.26 -12.86 -12.28
CA LYS A 125 -5.30 -13.96 -12.03
C LYS A 125 -3.93 -13.48 -11.57
N THR A 126 -3.69 -12.17 -11.60
CA THR A 126 -2.40 -11.61 -11.19
C THR A 126 -2.35 -11.51 -9.67
N HIS A 127 -1.24 -11.93 -9.06
CA HIS A 127 -1.00 -11.79 -7.63
C HIS A 127 0.08 -10.74 -7.42
N VAL A 128 -0.28 -9.58 -6.88
CA VAL A 128 0.62 -8.44 -6.65
C VAL A 128 0.24 -7.75 -5.35
N ASN A 129 1.23 -7.23 -4.61
CA ASN A 129 0.94 -6.41 -3.44
C ASN A 129 0.53 -5.01 -3.90
N LEU A 130 -0.68 -4.60 -3.52
CA LEU A 130 -1.27 -3.34 -3.98
C LEU A 130 -0.61 -2.10 -3.38
N VAL A 131 -0.02 -2.20 -2.18
CA VAL A 131 0.76 -1.09 -1.60
C VAL A 131 1.99 -0.84 -2.48
N ASP A 132 2.73 -1.90 -2.84
CA ASP A 132 3.90 -1.78 -3.71
C ASP A 132 3.54 -1.31 -5.13
N LEU A 133 2.37 -1.73 -5.65
CA LEU A 133 1.88 -1.27 -6.94
C LEU A 133 1.62 0.25 -6.95
N VAL A 134 1.13 0.81 -5.83
CA VAL A 134 0.88 2.24 -5.63
C VAL A 134 2.15 3.03 -5.33
N ASP A 135 3.11 2.42 -4.62
CA ASP A 135 4.40 3.01 -4.23
C ASP A 135 5.29 3.38 -5.43
N ASN A 136 4.85 3.11 -6.67
CA ASN A 136 5.55 3.34 -7.95
C ASN A 136 6.98 2.77 -8.06
N GLY A 137 7.47 2.11 -7.01
CA GLY A 137 8.75 1.46 -6.98
C GLY A 137 8.74 0.14 -7.75
N ARG A 138 9.75 -0.67 -7.44
CA ARG A 138 9.79 -2.07 -7.86
C ARG A 138 8.73 -2.82 -7.07
N PHE A 139 7.93 -3.61 -7.75
CA PHE A 139 6.99 -4.54 -7.16
C PHE A 139 7.19 -5.91 -7.80
N GLU A 140 6.71 -6.95 -7.13
CA GLU A 140 6.79 -8.32 -7.61
C GLU A 140 5.40 -8.83 -8.02
N ILE A 141 5.37 -9.62 -9.10
CA ILE A 141 4.21 -10.43 -9.46
C ILE A 141 4.47 -11.84 -8.94
N PHE A 142 3.69 -12.23 -7.95
CA PHE A 142 3.80 -13.51 -7.27
C PHE A 142 3.18 -14.62 -8.11
N LYS A 143 3.74 -15.82 -7.97
CA LYS A 143 3.27 -17.01 -8.71
C LYS A 143 1.95 -17.55 -8.16
N SER A 144 1.68 -17.31 -6.89
CA SER A 144 0.47 -17.79 -6.22
C SER A 144 -0.08 -16.78 -5.21
N LEU A 145 -1.34 -16.97 -4.83
CA LEU A 145 -1.95 -16.23 -3.73
C LEU A 145 -1.19 -16.45 -2.42
N GLU A 146 -0.69 -17.67 -2.17
CA GLU A 146 0.02 -17.97 -0.93
C GLU A 146 1.35 -17.20 -0.83
N ASP A 147 2.11 -17.12 -1.92
CA ASP A 147 3.35 -16.34 -1.96
C ASP A 147 3.07 -14.85 -1.69
N LEU A 148 2.01 -14.30 -2.32
CA LEU A 148 1.56 -12.94 -2.06
C LEU A 148 1.17 -12.73 -0.58
N ARG A 149 0.53 -13.73 0.04
CA ARG A 149 0.10 -13.66 1.45
C ARG A 149 1.28 -13.64 2.39
N VAL A 150 2.20 -14.58 2.24
CA VAL A 150 3.43 -14.66 3.06
C VAL A 150 4.16 -13.33 2.98
N TYR A 151 4.42 -12.83 1.76
CA TYR A 151 5.06 -11.53 1.56
C TYR A 151 4.28 -10.38 2.23
N THR A 152 2.97 -10.31 2.03
CA THR A 152 2.15 -9.23 2.57
C THR A 152 2.14 -9.20 4.10
N ILE A 153 2.13 -10.37 4.74
CA ILE A 153 2.16 -10.52 6.20
C ILE A 153 3.55 -10.15 6.75
N ASP A 154 4.61 -10.69 6.15
CA ASP A 154 6.00 -10.47 6.59
C ASP A 154 6.39 -9.00 6.48
N GLU A 155 6.04 -8.37 5.36
CA GLU A 155 6.29 -6.94 5.09
C GLU A 155 5.26 -6.01 5.75
N ARG A 156 4.16 -6.56 6.29
CA ARG A 156 3.03 -5.82 6.88
C ARG A 156 2.39 -4.82 5.92
N LYS A 157 2.34 -5.14 4.62
CA LYS A 157 1.85 -4.26 3.54
C LYS A 157 0.39 -4.54 3.19
N PHE A 158 -0.50 -4.37 4.17
CA PHE A 158 -1.92 -4.65 3.98
C PHE A 158 -2.61 -3.52 3.23
N PHE A 159 -3.21 -3.85 2.09
CA PHE A 159 -4.11 -2.96 1.37
C PHE A 159 -5.54 -3.12 1.89
N PRO A 160 -6.32 -2.03 2.07
CA PRO A 160 -7.69 -2.15 2.58
C PRO A 160 -8.59 -2.95 1.65
N LEU A 161 -9.33 -3.91 2.21
CA LEU A 161 -10.38 -4.67 1.51
C LEU A 161 -11.70 -3.89 1.49
N ASP A 162 -12.07 -3.32 2.64
CA ASP A 162 -13.30 -2.56 2.85
C ASP A 162 -12.93 -1.07 3.00
N ASP A 163 -12.78 -0.39 1.86
CA ASP A 163 -12.51 1.05 1.78
C ASP A 163 -13.67 1.73 1.05
N ALA A 164 -14.07 2.94 1.46
CA ALA A 164 -15.17 3.66 0.80
C ALA A 164 -14.87 3.99 -0.67
N TYR A 165 -13.58 4.06 -1.03
CA TYR A 165 -13.07 4.26 -2.38
C TYR A 165 -12.68 2.94 -3.06
N ALA A 166 -12.78 1.80 -2.37
CA ALA A 166 -12.58 0.48 -2.98
C ALA A 166 -13.78 0.16 -3.87
N GLY A 167 -13.59 0.42 -5.16
CA GLY A 167 -14.54 0.13 -6.21
C GLY A 167 -13.83 0.04 -7.56
N GLY A 168 -14.59 -0.06 -8.64
CA GLY A 168 -14.02 0.06 -9.96
C GLY A 168 -13.06 -1.08 -10.33
N LEU A 169 -11.87 -0.73 -10.83
CA LEU A 169 -10.81 -1.67 -11.21
C LEU A 169 -10.18 -2.36 -10.00
N LEU A 170 -10.06 -1.64 -8.88
CA LEU A 170 -9.34 -2.11 -7.69
C LEU A 170 -9.93 -3.43 -7.15
N LYS A 171 -11.26 -3.57 -7.17
CA LYS A 171 -11.95 -4.77 -6.67
C LYS A 171 -11.49 -6.08 -7.34
N PHE A 172 -10.96 -6.01 -8.56
CA PHE A 172 -10.49 -7.17 -9.31
C PHE A 172 -9.07 -7.61 -8.92
N LEU A 173 -8.32 -6.74 -8.23
CA LEU A 173 -6.99 -7.05 -7.68
C LEU A 173 -7.01 -7.40 -6.20
N LEU A 174 -8.07 -7.07 -5.46
CA LEU A 174 -8.17 -7.41 -4.04
C LEU A 174 -8.12 -8.93 -3.83
N ARG A 175 -7.39 -9.34 -2.78
CA ARG A 175 -7.23 -10.75 -2.38
C ARG A 175 -7.42 -10.86 -0.87
N GLU A 176 -8.07 -11.91 -0.42
CA GLU A 176 -8.17 -12.21 1.02
C GLU A 176 -6.80 -12.68 1.55
N ILE A 177 -6.15 -11.83 2.35
CA ILE A 177 -4.81 -12.11 2.90
C ILE A 177 -4.87 -12.76 4.29
N LEU A 178 -5.78 -12.29 5.13
CA LEU A 178 -5.98 -12.84 6.47
C LEU A 178 -7.16 -13.79 6.40
N HIS A 179 -6.89 -15.10 6.38
CA HIS A 179 -7.97 -16.06 6.63
C HIS A 179 -8.49 -15.81 8.04
N LYS A 180 -9.81 -15.67 8.21
CA LYS A 180 -10.40 -15.82 9.54
C LYS A 180 -9.99 -17.20 10.05
N TYR A 181 -9.24 -17.22 11.15
CA TYR A 181 -8.83 -18.45 11.81
C TYR A 181 -10.11 -19.14 12.32
N ASN A 182 -10.69 -20.05 11.52
CA ASN A 182 -11.74 -20.94 12.00
C ASN A 182 -11.04 -21.98 12.88
N GLY A 183 -10.92 -21.64 14.16
CA GLY A 183 -10.36 -22.50 15.20
C GLY A 183 -11.08 -23.84 15.22
N GLY A 184 -10.51 -24.82 14.50
CA GLY A 184 -10.92 -26.20 14.58
C GLY A 184 -10.71 -26.69 16.00
N GLN A 185 -11.81 -27.01 16.67
CA GLN A 185 -11.81 -27.83 17.87
C GLN A 185 -11.02 -29.11 17.57
N ASN A 186 -9.88 -29.31 18.22
CA ASN A 186 -9.56 -30.66 18.67
C ASN A 186 -8.79 -30.66 19.99
N LYS A 187 -9.42 -31.28 20.97
CA LYS A 187 -8.89 -31.60 22.28
C LYS A 187 -7.69 -32.51 22.12
N GLN A 188 -6.57 -32.17 22.74
CA GLN A 188 -5.79 -33.16 23.47
C GLN A 188 -4.92 -32.49 24.53
N SER A 189 -5.45 -32.55 25.75
CA SER A 189 -4.74 -32.37 27.00
C SER A 189 -3.44 -33.19 27.00
N ARG A 190 -2.30 -32.52 27.08
CA ARG A 190 -1.07 -33.10 27.63
C ARG A 190 -0.49 -32.10 28.61
N GLY A 191 -0.83 -32.32 29.88
CA GLY A 191 -0.22 -31.61 30.98
C GLY A 191 1.23 -32.03 31.20
N HIS A 192 2.04 -31.08 31.67
CA HIS A 192 3.14 -31.25 32.63
C HIS A 192 4.03 -29.98 32.63
N PRO A 193 4.83 -29.72 33.68
CA PRO A 193 4.52 -29.79 35.11
C PRO A 193 4.88 -28.48 35.83
N HIS A 194 4.28 -28.29 37.01
CA HIS A 194 4.72 -27.32 37.99
C HIS A 194 6.20 -27.54 38.35
N ARG A 195 7.03 -26.48 38.25
CA ARG A 195 8.32 -26.44 38.93
C ARG A 195 8.49 -25.12 39.66
N GLY A 196 8.58 -25.21 40.98
CA GLY A 196 8.64 -24.08 41.89
C GLY A 196 9.99 -23.36 41.87
N GLY A 197 9.96 -22.12 42.36
CA GLY A 197 11.12 -21.31 42.68
C GLY A 197 10.91 -20.59 44.00
N ARG A 198 11.49 -21.14 45.07
CA ARG A 198 11.72 -20.44 46.36
C ARG A 198 12.63 -19.24 46.16
N ARG A 199 12.33 -18.14 46.86
CA ARG A 199 13.22 -17.14 47.51
C ARG A 199 12.26 -16.24 48.32
N GLY A 200 12.39 -15.96 49.60
CA GLY A 200 13.56 -15.86 50.46
C GLY A 200 13.53 -14.46 51.10
N ALA A 201 13.03 -14.40 52.34
CA ALA A 201 12.98 -13.32 53.34
C ALA A 201 13.91 -12.09 53.23
N ARG A 202 13.39 -10.93 53.70
CA ARG A 202 13.94 -9.99 54.72
C ARG A 202 13.00 -8.77 54.81
N ARG A 203 12.28 -8.54 55.93
CA ARG A 203 12.62 -7.72 57.11
C ARG A 203 13.08 -6.29 56.77
N GLY A 204 12.30 -5.33 57.26
CA GLY A 204 12.46 -3.88 57.22
C GLY A 204 11.13 -3.27 57.59
#